data_AF-A0A2E3LX73-F1
#
_entry.id   AF-A0A2E3LX73-F1
#
_cell.length_a   1.000
_cell.length_b   1.000
_cell.length_c   1.000
_cell.angle_alpha   90.00
_cell.angle_beta   90.00
_cell.angle_gamma   90.00
#
_symmetry.space_group_name_H-M   'P 1'
#
loop_
_entity.id
_entity.type
_entity.pdbx_description
1 polymer ?
#
loop_
_entity_poly.entity_id
_entity_poly.type
_entity_poly.pdbx_seq_one_letter_code
_entity_poly.pdbx_strand_id
1 'polypeptide(L)'
;MKINPSETLNTVQKEIGDYLDQHPIVNTVVLIANHIFRCASMAALMLYMPTPLPVTLALGFTASLAYRFTIERFCQYRFAIPSYLGAQAWIVSGESAIEVITGTALRSISSAATALLQCVPLVLYGLSITIQSYTAAQKNSSRVNCCHTSSSCIA
;
A
#
# COMPACT_ATOMS: atom_id res chain seq x y z
N MET A 1 -26.59 -26.02 -17.19
CA MET A 1 -25.38 -25.26 -17.58
C MET A 1 -24.44 -25.27 -16.40
N LYS A 2 -23.29 -25.97 -16.47
CA LYS A 2 -22.29 -25.97 -15.37
C LYS A 2 -21.38 -24.76 -15.59
N ILE A 3 -21.50 -23.75 -14.75
CA ILE A 3 -20.59 -22.60 -14.76
C ILE A 3 -19.28 -23.06 -14.12
N ASN A 4 -18.16 -22.89 -14.82
CA ASN A 4 -16.83 -23.15 -14.25
C ASN A 4 -16.41 -21.93 -13.40
N PRO A 5 -16.25 -22.07 -12.08
CA PRO A 5 -15.97 -20.92 -11.20
C PRO A 5 -14.65 -20.21 -11.52
N SER A 6 -13.63 -20.95 -11.99
CA SER A 6 -12.31 -20.39 -12.30
C SER A 6 -12.33 -19.49 -13.53
N GLU A 7 -13.08 -19.88 -14.56
CA GLU A 7 -13.24 -19.10 -15.78
C GLU A 7 -14.00 -17.80 -15.52
N THR A 8 -15.04 -17.87 -14.69
CA THR A 8 -15.83 -16.69 -14.28
C THR A 8 -14.96 -15.68 -13.51
N LEU A 9 -14.12 -16.17 -12.58
CA LEU A 9 -13.24 -15.31 -11.79
C LEU A 9 -12.22 -14.59 -12.67
N ASN A 10 -11.62 -15.29 -13.64
CA ASN A 10 -10.63 -14.71 -14.54
C ASN A 10 -11.24 -13.61 -15.42
N THR A 11 -12.47 -13.81 -15.91
CA THR A 11 -13.19 -12.80 -16.71
C THR A 11 -13.46 -11.54 -15.90
N VAL A 12 -13.99 -11.69 -14.68
CA VAL A 12 -14.27 -10.55 -13.79
C VAL A 12 -12.99 -9.81 -13.41
N GLN A 13 -11.90 -10.53 -13.11
CA GLN A 13 -10.60 -9.92 -12.80
C GLN A 13 -10.08 -9.10 -13.98
N LYS A 14 -10.24 -9.61 -15.20
CA LYS A 14 -9.83 -8.92 -16.42
C LYS A 14 -10.67 -7.65 -16.64
N GLU A 15 -11.99 -7.74 -16.54
CA GLU A 15 -12.88 -6.58 -16.71
C GLU A 15 -12.59 -5.47 -15.69
N ILE A 16 -12.38 -5.84 -14.42
CA ILE A 16 -11.99 -4.88 -13.38
C ILE A 16 -10.61 -4.28 -13.69
N GLY A 17 -9.65 -5.11 -14.11
CA GLY A 17 -8.31 -4.63 -14.50
C GLY A 17 -8.37 -3.61 -15.64
N ASP A 18 -9.09 -3.94 -16.71
CA ASP A 18 -9.28 -3.08 -17.87
C ASP A 18 -10.00 -1.77 -17.47
N TYR A 19 -11.01 -1.84 -16.60
CA TYR A 19 -11.69 -0.66 -16.05
C TYR A 19 -10.73 0.24 -15.25
N LEU A 20 -9.93 -0.34 -14.36
CA LEU A 20 -8.97 0.41 -13.53
C LEU A 20 -7.87 1.04 -14.38
N ASP A 21 -7.41 0.37 -15.44
CA ASP A 21 -6.39 0.93 -16.34
C ASP A 21 -6.92 2.12 -17.15
N GLN A 22 -8.21 2.15 -17.47
CA GLN A 22 -8.89 3.29 -18.11
C GLN A 22 -9.15 4.46 -17.14
N HIS A 23 -9.25 4.18 -15.84
CA HIS A 23 -9.59 5.17 -14.80
C HIS A 23 -8.43 5.35 -13.80
N PRO A 24 -7.36 6.11 -14.15
CA PRO A 24 -6.13 6.19 -13.34
C PRO A 24 -6.34 6.78 -11.94
N ILE A 25 -7.32 7.67 -11.76
CA ILE A 25 -7.67 8.22 -10.45
C ILE A 25 -8.26 7.13 -9.55
N VAL A 26 -9.21 6.35 -10.08
CA VAL A 26 -9.84 5.24 -9.34
C VAL A 26 -8.80 4.18 -9.01
N ASN A 27 -7.94 3.84 -9.97
CA ASN A 27 -6.83 2.92 -9.74
C ASN A 27 -5.91 3.41 -8.60
N THR A 28 -5.51 4.68 -8.62
CA THR A 28 -4.68 5.26 -7.55
C THR A 28 -5.34 5.11 -6.18
N VAL A 29 -6.63 5.40 -6.06
CA VAL A 29 -7.37 5.26 -4.79
C VAL A 29 -7.41 3.80 -4.33
N VAL A 30 -7.70 2.86 -5.23
CA VAL A 30 -7.72 1.42 -4.92
C VAL A 30 -6.34 0.94 -4.46
N LEU A 31 -5.26 1.39 -5.11
CA LEU A 31 -3.88 1.05 -4.73
C LEU A 31 -3.53 1.58 -3.33
N ILE A 32 -3.89 2.82 -3.03
CA ILE A 32 -3.69 3.43 -1.70
C ILE A 32 -4.49 2.66 -0.65
N ALA A 33 -5.77 2.35 -0.90
CA ALA A 33 -6.61 1.62 0.03
C ALA A 33 -6.05 0.22 0.32
N ASN A 34 -5.57 -0.49 -0.70
CA ASN A 34 -4.92 -1.80 -0.54
C ASN A 34 -3.63 -1.69 0.29
N HIS A 35 -2.83 -0.65 0.08
CA HIS A 35 -1.65 -0.37 0.91
C HIS A 35 -2.00 -0.14 2.38
N ILE A 36 -3.04 0.65 2.66
CA ILE A 36 -3.49 0.93 4.03
C ILE A 36 -3.98 -0.36 4.70
N PHE A 37 -4.81 -1.15 4.01
CA PHE A 37 -5.31 -2.42 4.54
C PHE A 37 -4.17 -3.39 4.88
N ARG A 38 -3.19 -3.50 3.98
CA ARG A 38 -2.02 -4.37 4.19
C ARG A 38 -1.12 -3.87 5.33
N CYS A 39 -0.89 -2.57 5.40
CA CYS A 39 -0.17 -1.91 6.49
C CYS A 39 -0.85 -2.19 7.83
N ALA A 40 -2.16 -2.00 7.93
CA ALA A 40 -2.94 -2.26 9.14
C ALA A 40 -2.86 -3.74 9.55
N SER A 41 -2.96 -4.66 8.59
CA SER A 41 -2.83 -6.10 8.85
C SER A 41 -1.44 -6.46 9.38
N MET A 42 -0.38 -5.88 8.82
CA MET A 42 0.99 -6.07 9.29
C MET A 42 1.21 -5.45 10.68
N ALA A 43 0.70 -4.25 10.93
CA ALA A 43 0.77 -3.61 12.24
C ALA A 43 0.04 -4.43 13.30
N ALA A 44 -1.16 -4.93 13.00
CA ALA A 44 -1.91 -5.82 13.89
C ALA A 44 -1.10 -7.09 14.19
N LEU A 45 -0.56 -7.76 13.17
CA LEU A 45 0.28 -8.94 13.37
C LEU A 45 1.47 -8.66 14.28
N MET A 46 2.11 -7.50 14.11
CA MET A 46 3.25 -7.09 14.93
C MET A 46 2.89 -6.82 16.39
N LEU A 47 1.71 -6.21 16.62
CA LEU A 47 1.21 -5.91 17.96
C LEU A 47 0.71 -7.15 18.71
N TYR A 48 0.15 -8.13 17.99
CA TYR A 48 -0.41 -9.35 18.59
C TYR A 48 0.57 -10.53 18.65
N MET A 49 1.75 -10.45 18.03
CA MET A 49 2.75 -11.51 18.18
C MET A 49 3.41 -11.46 19.56
N PRO A 50 3.45 -12.58 20.30
CA PRO A 50 4.06 -12.67 21.63
C PRO A 50 5.60 -12.81 21.54
N THR A 51 6.23 -12.02 20.66
CA THR A 51 7.69 -12.03 20.46
C THR A 51 8.27 -10.64 20.72
N PRO A 52 9.53 -10.54 21.19
CA PRO A 52 10.18 -9.25 21.36
C PRO A 52 10.15 -8.43 20.07
N LEU A 53 9.94 -7.12 20.17
CA LEU A 53 9.80 -6.23 19.01
C LEU A 53 10.90 -6.43 17.95
N PRO A 54 12.21 -6.56 18.30
CA PRO A 54 13.24 -6.80 17.29
C PRO A 54 13.04 -8.10 16.49
N VAL A 55 12.55 -9.16 17.14
CA VAL A 55 12.26 -10.45 16.50
C VAL A 55 11.06 -10.31 15.58
N THR A 56 10.00 -9.64 16.04
CA THR A 56 8.80 -9.35 15.26
C THR A 56 9.11 -8.54 14.01
N LEU A 57 9.98 -7.52 14.13
CA LEU A 57 10.47 -6.73 13.01
C LEU A 57 11.29 -7.59 12.03
N ALA A 58 12.25 -8.37 12.52
CA ALA A 58 13.07 -9.24 11.66
C ALA A 58 12.24 -10.27 10.89
N LEU A 59 11.27 -10.91 11.56
CA LEU A 59 10.33 -11.85 10.93
C LEU A 59 9.45 -11.14 9.90
N GLY A 60 8.87 -9.99 10.25
CA GLY A 60 8.03 -9.21 9.34
C GLY A 60 8.79 -8.73 8.10
N PHE A 61 10.04 -8.27 8.27
CA PHE A 61 10.90 -7.87 7.16
C PHE A 61 11.22 -9.06 6.26
N THR A 62 11.61 -10.20 6.85
CA THR A 62 11.97 -11.42 6.12
C THR A 62 10.78 -11.97 5.34
N ALA A 63 9.60 -12.03 5.96
CA ALA A 63 8.36 -12.45 5.30
C ALA A 63 7.96 -11.49 4.17
N SER A 64 8.09 -10.18 4.37
CA SER A 64 7.79 -9.18 3.35
C SER A 64 8.76 -9.26 2.17
N LEU A 65 10.04 -9.52 2.45
CA LEU A 65 11.08 -9.71 1.44
C LEU A 65 10.85 -11.00 0.64
N ALA A 66 10.59 -12.10 1.33
CA ALA A 66 10.24 -13.37 0.71
C ALA A 66 9.01 -13.21 -0.20
N TYR A 67 7.92 -12.62 0.30
CA TYR A 67 6.72 -12.36 -0.48
C TYR A 67 7.00 -11.49 -1.71
N ARG A 68 7.85 -10.47 -1.58
CA ARG A 68 8.25 -9.61 -2.70
C ARG A 68 8.98 -10.41 -3.79
N PHE A 69 9.85 -11.35 -3.41
CA PHE A 69 10.63 -12.14 -4.35
C PHE A 69 9.86 -13.33 -4.95
N THR A 70 8.92 -13.92 -4.21
CA THR A 70 8.19 -15.12 -4.64
C THR A 70 6.88 -14.79 -5.34
N ILE A 71 6.09 -13.87 -4.78
CA ILE A 71 4.74 -13.54 -5.27
C ILE A 71 4.75 -12.26 -6.09
N GLU A 72 5.28 -11.16 -5.54
CA GLU A 72 5.23 -9.84 -6.21
C GLU A 72 6.26 -9.67 -7.33
N ARG A 73 7.06 -10.71 -7.62
CA ARG A 73 7.99 -10.67 -8.77
C ARG A 73 7.24 -10.39 -10.08
N PHE A 74 6.03 -10.96 -10.20
CA PHE A 74 5.18 -10.86 -11.39
C PHE A 74 4.03 -9.86 -11.23
N CYS A 75 3.79 -9.35 -10.01
CA CYS A 75 2.85 -8.26 -9.81
C CYS A 75 3.45 -6.94 -10.30
N GLN A 76 2.67 -6.19 -11.07
CA GLN A 76 3.05 -4.83 -11.47
C GLN A 76 3.16 -3.90 -10.26
N TYR A 77 2.45 -4.21 -9.19
CA TYR A 77 2.42 -3.45 -7.94
C TYR A 77 3.12 -4.21 -6.82
N ARG A 78 4.13 -3.57 -6.21
CA ARG A 78 4.99 -4.19 -5.18
C ARG A 78 4.68 -3.58 -3.82
N PHE A 79 3.71 -4.16 -3.12
CA PHE A 79 3.12 -3.59 -1.91
C PHE A 79 3.81 -4.05 -0.62
N ALA A 80 4.51 -5.20 -0.62
CA ALA A 80 4.94 -5.86 0.60
C ALA A 80 5.88 -5.01 1.46
N ILE A 81 6.99 -4.56 0.88
CA ILE A 81 8.01 -3.78 1.60
C ILE A 81 7.49 -2.41 2.03
N PRO A 82 6.83 -1.60 1.15
CA PRO A 82 6.29 -0.33 1.59
C PRO A 82 5.23 -0.50 2.71
N SER A 83 4.35 -1.49 2.62
CA SER A 83 3.33 -1.71 3.65
C SER A 83 3.94 -2.12 4.99
N TYR A 84 5.04 -2.89 4.97
CA TYR A 84 5.82 -3.22 6.17
C TYR A 84 6.48 -1.99 6.80
N LEU A 85 7.05 -1.09 5.98
CA LEU A 85 7.58 0.19 6.46
C LEU A 85 6.47 1.06 7.05
N GLY A 86 5.27 1.05 6.44
CA GLY A 86 4.09 1.70 6.99
C GLY A 86 3.68 1.14 8.35
N ALA A 87 3.71 -0.18 8.52
CA ALA A 87 3.41 -0.82 9.80
C ALA A 87 4.43 -0.41 10.88
N GLN A 88 5.71 -0.32 10.54
CA GLN A 88 6.72 0.21 11.47
C GLN A 88 6.50 1.69 11.79
N ALA A 89 6.19 2.51 10.79
CA ALA A 89 5.85 3.91 11.01
C ALA A 89 4.65 4.03 11.95
N TRP A 90 3.64 3.17 11.82
CA TRP A 90 2.51 3.11 12.74
C TRP A 90 2.91 2.71 14.16
N ILE A 91 3.77 1.71 14.34
CA ILE A 91 4.23 1.30 15.68
C ILE A 91 5.01 2.42 16.37
N VAL A 92 5.84 3.15 15.64
CA VAL A 92 6.68 4.23 16.20
C VAL A 92 5.88 5.51 16.44
N SER A 93 4.92 5.82 15.57
CA SER A 93 4.30 7.14 15.50
C SER A 93 2.79 7.14 15.80
N GLY A 94 2.16 5.98 15.93
CA GLY A 94 0.70 5.84 16.03
C GLY A 94 0.13 6.50 17.28
N GLU A 95 0.78 6.32 18.43
CA GLU A 95 0.36 6.97 19.69
C GLU A 95 0.43 8.49 19.57
N SER A 96 1.57 9.03 19.11
CA SER A 96 1.73 10.46 18.84
C SER A 96 0.72 11.01 17.83
N ALA A 97 0.38 10.25 16.80
CA ALA A 97 -0.65 10.66 15.84
C ALA A 97 -2.03 10.76 16.50
N ILE A 98 -2.38 9.81 17.36
CA ILE A 98 -3.62 9.86 18.14
C ILE A 98 -3.61 11.07 19.09
N GLU A 99 -2.48 11.38 19.73
CA GLU A 99 -2.36 12.56 20.61
C GLU A 99 -2.53 13.88 19.87
N VAL A 100 -1.99 14.00 18.66
CA VAL A 100 -2.18 15.18 17.80
C VAL A 100 -3.65 15.28 17.37
N ILE A 101 -4.26 14.18 16.91
CA ILE A 101 -5.65 14.16 16.43
C ILE A 101 -6.64 14.49 17.55
N THR A 102 -6.43 13.93 18.74
CA THR A 102 -7.28 14.17 19.91
C THR A 102 -7.01 15.51 20.59
N GLY A 103 -5.97 16.23 20.16
CA GLY A 103 -5.56 17.52 20.72
C GLY A 103 -4.90 17.42 22.10
N THR A 104 -4.62 16.22 22.63
CA THR A 104 -3.94 16.05 23.92
C THR A 104 -2.50 16.58 23.88
N ALA A 105 -1.86 16.49 22.72
CA ALA A 105 -0.53 17.06 22.48
C ALA A 105 -0.49 18.60 22.63
N LEU A 106 -1.62 19.28 22.40
CA LEU A 106 -1.71 20.75 22.43
C LEU A 106 -1.73 21.33 23.86
N ARG A 107 -1.72 20.48 24.89
CA ARG A 107 -1.68 20.91 26.30
C ARG A 107 -0.38 21.62 26.66
N SER A 108 0.70 21.38 25.92
CA SER A 108 1.96 22.11 26.07
C SER A 108 2.72 22.18 24.74
N ILE A 109 3.49 23.26 24.54
CA ILE A 109 4.30 23.44 23.33
C ILE A 109 5.32 22.31 23.19
N SER A 110 5.92 21.84 24.29
CA SER A 110 6.89 20.75 24.25
C SER A 110 6.25 19.43 23.82
N SER A 111 5.06 19.09 24.34
CA SER A 111 4.33 17.88 23.96
C SER A 111 3.86 17.96 22.50
N ALA A 112 3.40 19.13 22.06
CA ALA A 112 3.04 19.36 20.66
C ALA A 112 4.24 19.17 19.72
N ALA A 113 5.41 19.73 20.07
CA ALA A 113 6.61 19.60 19.26
C ALA A 113 7.10 18.15 19.18
N THR A 114 7.11 17.42 20.30
CA THR A 114 7.52 16.00 20.31
C THR A 114 6.55 15.13 19.54
N ALA A 115 5.24 15.36 19.69
CA ALA A 115 4.22 14.57 19.00
C ALA A 115 4.27 14.80 17.48
N LEU A 116 4.44 16.05 17.03
CA LEU A 116 4.61 16.37 15.61
C LEU A 116 5.88 15.75 15.02
N LEU A 117 7.00 15.80 15.75
CA LEU A 117 8.26 15.18 15.30
C LEU A 117 8.12 13.66 15.20
N GLN A 118 7.45 13.04 16.18
CA GLN A 118 7.18 11.61 16.16
C GLN A 118 6.19 11.21 15.07
N CYS A 119 5.35 12.12 14.55
CA CYS A 119 4.46 11.84 13.41
C CYS A 119 5.17 11.81 12.04
N VAL A 120 6.42 12.27 11.95
CA VAL A 120 7.17 12.37 10.68
C VAL A 120 7.20 11.05 9.89
N PRO A 121 7.49 9.87 10.48
CA PRO A 121 7.48 8.60 9.75
C PRO A 121 6.14 8.28 9.10
N LEU A 122 5.01 8.57 9.76
CA LEU A 122 3.67 8.34 9.20
C LEU A 122 3.37 9.28 8.03
N VAL A 123 3.76 10.56 8.15
CA VAL A 123 3.60 11.53 7.06
C VAL A 123 4.44 11.13 5.85
N LEU A 124 5.70 10.76 6.07
CA LEU A 124 6.60 10.27 5.01
C LEU A 124 6.05 9.01 4.35
N TYR A 125 5.50 8.07 5.14
CA TYR A 125 4.85 6.88 4.61
C TYR A 125 3.66 7.25 3.72
N GLY A 126 2.74 8.10 4.21
CA GLY A 126 1.55 8.55 3.47
C GLY A 126 1.91 9.23 2.14
N LEU A 127 2.92 10.11 2.14
CA LEU A 127 3.44 10.73 0.92
C LEU A 127 4.04 9.69 -0.02
N SER A 128 4.85 8.78 0.50
CA SER A 128 5.52 7.76 -0.31
C SER A 128 4.55 6.82 -1.03
N ILE A 129 3.46 6.40 -0.38
CA ILE A 129 2.46 5.52 -1.00
C ILE A 129 1.61 6.26 -2.02
N THR A 130 1.34 7.54 -1.78
CA THR A 130 0.57 8.38 -2.72
C THR A 130 1.37 8.58 -4.01
N ILE A 131 2.65 8.94 -3.90
CA ILE A 131 3.55 9.11 -5.05
C ILE A 131 3.72 7.79 -5.82
N GLN A 132 3.95 6.69 -5.11
CA GLN A 132 4.10 5.37 -5.74
C GLN A 132 2.82 4.92 -6.46
N SER A 133 1.66 5.09 -5.83
CA SER A 133 0.37 4.71 -6.41
C SER A 133 0.03 5.55 -7.63
N TYR A 134 0.27 6.88 -7.56
CA TYR A 134 0.08 7.79 -8.68
C TYR A 134 0.98 7.43 -9.87
N THR A 135 2.28 7.19 -9.60
CA THR A 135 3.25 6.83 -10.65
C THR A 135 2.90 5.49 -11.28
N ALA A 136 2.45 4.51 -10.48
CA ALA A 136 2.04 3.21 -10.98
C ALA A 136 0.78 3.29 -11.86
N ALA A 137 -0.23 4.05 -11.44
CA ALA A 137 -1.44 4.27 -12.23
C ALA A 137 -1.15 4.99 -13.56
N GLN A 138 -0.29 6.01 -13.55
CA GLN A 138 0.12 6.73 -14.77
C GLN A 138 0.88 5.85 -15.77
N LYS A 139 1.77 4.99 -15.27
CA LYS A 139 2.52 4.05 -16.10
C LYS A 139 1.60 3.04 -16.81
N ASN A 140 0.56 2.57 -16.12
CA ASN A 140 -0.42 1.66 -16.70
C ASN A 140 -1.29 2.33 -17.76
N SER A 141 -1.81 3.53 -17.48
CA SER A 141 -2.59 4.30 -18.45
C SER A 141 -1.79 4.57 -19.74
N SER A 142 -0.50 4.89 -19.61
CA SER A 142 0.39 5.12 -20.76
C SER A 142 0.60 3.85 -21.62
N ARG A 143 0.66 2.66 -21.02
CA ARG A 143 0.78 1.39 -21.76
C ARG A 143 -0.47 1.09 -22.58
N VAL A 144 -1.65 1.31 -22.02
CA VAL A 144 -2.93 1.11 -22.73
C VAL A 144 -3.01 2.03 -23.95
N ASN A 145 -2.61 3.30 -23.81
CA ASN A 145 -2.60 4.26 -24.92
C ASN A 145 -1.61 3.88 -26.04
N CYS A 146 -0.45 3.29 -25.71
CA CYS A 146 0.49 2.78 -26.71
C CYS A 146 -0.04 1.53 -27.45
N CYS A 147 -0.75 0.64 -26.75
CA CYS A 147 -1.35 -0.54 -27.39
C CYS A 147 -2.50 -0.17 -28.34
N HIS A 148 -3.31 0.83 -28.00
CA HIS A 148 -4.37 1.31 -28.88
C HIS A 148 -3.84 2.00 -30.15
N THR A 149 -2.73 2.74 -30.03
CA THR A 149 -2.11 3.40 -31.19
C THR A 149 -1.32 2.43 -32.07
N SER A 150 -0.65 1.41 -31.52
CA SER A 150 0.06 0.40 -32.33
C SER A 150 -0.86 -0.55 -33.09
N SER A 151 -2.07 -0.79 -32.59
CA SER A 151 -3.09 -1.59 -33.28
C SER A 151 -3.61 -0.92 -34.56
N SER A 152 -3.34 0.39 -34.73
CA SER A 152 -3.69 1.17 -35.92
C SER A 152 -2.53 1.32 -36.92
N CYS A 153 -1.35 0.77 -36.62
CA CYS A 153 -0.16 0.80 -37.50
C CYS A 153 0.20 -0.57 -38.12
N ILE A 154 -0.64 -1.58 -37.96
CA ILE A 154 -0.57 -2.84 -38.70
C ILE A 154 -1.80 -2.89 -39.62
N ALA A 155 -1.80 -2.04 -40.64
CA ALA A 155 -2.68 -2.10 -41.80
C ALA A 155 -1.88 -1.72 -43.03
#